data_AF-A0A4Y9FR83-F1
#
_entry.id   AF-A0A4Y9FR83-F1
#
_cell.length_a   1.000
_cell.length_b   1.000
_cell.length_c   1.000
_cell.angle_alpha   90.00
_cell.angle_beta   90.00
_cell.angle_gamma   90.00
#
_symmetry.space_group_name_H-M   'P 1'
#
loop_
_entity.id
_entity.type
_entity.pdbx_description
1 polymer ?
#
loop_
_entity_poly.entity_id
_entity_poly.type
_entity_poly.pdbx_seq_one_letter_code
_entity_poly.pdbx_strand_id
1 'polypeptide(L)' 'MNQLVSGLITGVALLKKGKFTMKFTKDSIVVKSWVGLVVKGIYNFNAVPKLFNLRTVVAQVLSEQEARIGE' A
#
# COMPACT_ATOMS: atom_id res chain seq x y z
N MET A 1 -6.10 -21.22 -28.07
CA MET A 1 -7.01 -20.82 -26.97
C MET A 1 -6.21 -20.71 -25.66
N ASN A 2 -5.11 -19.94 -25.58
CA ASN A 2 -4.01 -20.43 -24.73
C ASN A 2 -3.40 -19.50 -23.66
N GLN A 3 -3.70 -18.20 -23.59
CA GLN A 3 -3.20 -17.37 -22.48
C GLN A 3 -4.24 -16.34 -22.02
N LEU A 4 -4.83 -15.59 -22.96
CA LEU A 4 -5.82 -14.55 -22.65
C LEU A 4 -7.09 -15.09 -21.98
N VAL A 5 -7.62 -16.23 -22.46
CA VAL A 5 -8.82 -16.85 -21.88
C VAL A 5 -8.53 -17.44 -20.49
N SER A 6 -7.34 -18.03 -20.29
CA SER A 6 -6.92 -18.57 -18.99
C SER A 6 -6.71 -17.47 -17.94
N GLY A 7 -6.13 -16.33 -18.34
CA GLY A 7 -5.98 -15.16 -17.47
C GLY A 7 -7.32 -14.58 -17.02
N LEU A 8 -8.29 -14.47 -17.94
CA LEU A 8 -9.65 -14.01 -17.65
C LEU A 8 -10.39 -14.95 -16.68
N ILE A 9 -10.32 -16.27 -16.91
CA ILE A 9 -10.93 -17.27 -16.03
C ILE A 9 -10.27 -17.23 -14.63
N THR A 10 -8.95 -17.12 -14.56
CA THR A 10 -8.21 -17.04 -13.29
C THR A 10 -8.56 -15.76 -12.52
N GLY A 11 -8.65 -14.62 -13.21
CA GLY A 11 -9.09 -13.34 -12.62
C GLY A 11 -10.49 -13.44 -12.02
N VAL A 12 -11.46 -14.00 -12.76
CA VAL A 12 -12.84 -14.22 -12.28
C VAL A 12 -12.89 -15.21 -11.10
N ALA A 13 -12.06 -16.26 -11.12
CA ALA A 13 -12.00 -17.23 -10.03
C ALA A 13 -11.41 -16.65 -8.74
N LEU A 14 -10.40 -15.78 -8.84
CA LEU A 14 -9.86 -15.04 -7.70
C LEU A 14 -10.88 -14.02 -7.18
N LEU A 15 -11.64 -13.38 -8.08
CA LEU A 15 -12.75 -12.48 -7.74
C LEU A 15 -13.81 -13.19 -6.91
N LYS A 16 -14.31 -14.31 -7.40
CA LYS A 16 -15.37 -15.10 -6.73
C LYS A 16 -14.94 -15.68 -5.38
N LYS A 17 -13.63 -15.87 -5.16
CA LYS A 17 -13.07 -16.42 -3.92
C LYS A 17 -12.67 -15.36 -2.89
N GLY A 18 -12.78 -14.07 -3.21
CA GLY A 18 -12.39 -12.97 -2.31
C GLY A 18 -10.89 -12.95 -1.97
N LYS A 19 -10.05 -13.65 -2.74
CA LYS A 19 -8.60 -13.76 -2.49
C LYS A 19 -7.83 -12.70 -3.27
N PHE A 20 -8.07 -11.43 -2.96
CA PHE A 20 -7.17 -10.35 -3.36
C PHE A 20 -6.35 -9.91 -2.18
N THR A 21 -5.05 -10.11 -2.27
CA THR A 21 -4.09 -9.50 -1.36
C THR A 21 -3.28 -8.52 -2.17
N MET A 22 -3.38 -7.23 -1.84
CA MET A 22 -2.48 -6.22 -2.36
C MET A 22 -1.38 -5.96 -1.33
N LYS A 23 -0.12 -5.99 -1.77
CA LYS A 23 1.04 -5.71 -0.92
C LYS A 23 1.70 -4.43 -1.39
N PHE A 24 1.57 -3.38 -0.58
CA PHE A 24 2.25 -2.12 -0.81
C PHE A 24 3.74 -2.24 -0.48
N THR A 25 4.56 -1.52 -1.25
CA THR A 25 6.00 -1.32 -1.01
C THR A 25 6.25 0.16 -0.72
N LYS A 26 7.43 0.49 -0.17
CA LYS A 26 7.84 1.89 0.07
C LYS A 26 7.86 2.73 -1.21
N ASP A 27 8.08 2.08 -2.35
CA ASP A 27 8.09 2.74 -3.66
C ASP A 27 6.72 3.03 -4.24
N SER A 28 5.65 2.45 -3.67
CA SER A 28 4.28 2.67 -4.11
C SER A 28 3.90 4.14 -4.05
N ILE A 29 3.32 4.65 -5.14
CA ILE A 29 2.79 6.01 -5.19
C ILE A 29 1.74 6.25 -4.08
N VAL A 30 0.97 5.22 -3.72
CA VAL A 30 -0.03 5.32 -2.65
C VAL A 30 0.66 5.53 -1.30
N VAL A 31 1.72 4.77 -1.01
CA VAL A 31 2.51 4.93 0.22
C VAL A 31 3.15 6.32 0.26
N LYS A 32 3.83 6.73 -0.82
CA LYS A 32 4.50 8.03 -0.92
C LYS A 32 3.54 9.20 -0.72
N SER A 33 2.35 9.14 -1.31
CA SER A 33 1.31 10.16 -1.13
C SER A 33 0.86 10.25 0.32
N TRP A 34 0.58 9.13 0.98
CA TRP A 34 0.18 9.13 2.40
C TRP A 34 1.27 9.64 3.32
N VAL A 35 2.53 9.23 3.11
CA VAL A 35 3.68 9.78 3.85
C VAL A 35 3.75 11.29 3.68
N GLY A 36 3.68 11.79 2.44
CA GLY A 36 3.73 13.23 2.17
C GLY A 36 2.58 14.02 2.80
N LEU A 37 1.37 13.45 2.83
CA LEU A 37 0.21 14.04 3.50
C LEU A 37 0.39 14.13 5.02
N VAL A 38 0.97 13.10 5.64
CA VAL A 38 1.24 13.06 7.08
C VAL A 38 2.36 14.04 7.45
N VAL A 39 3.48 14.02 6.72
CA VAL A 39 4.61 14.93 6.95
C VAL A 39 4.21 16.39 6.79
N LYS A 40 3.31 16.71 5.86
CA LYS A 40 2.77 18.08 5.69
C LYS A 40 1.77 18.48 6.78
N GLY A 41 1.42 17.59 7.71
CA GLY A 41 0.43 17.84 8.75
C GLY A 41 -1.02 17.95 8.25
N ILE A 42 -1.28 17.61 6.99
CA ILE A 42 -2.64 17.65 6.41
C ILE A 42 -3.50 16.55 7.06
N TYR A 43 -2.89 15.41 7.37
CA TYR A 43 -3.52 14.31 8.06
C TYR A 43 -2.64 13.77 9.19
N ASN A 44 -3.27 13.35 10.29
CA ASN A 44 -2.60 12.56 11.31
C ASN A 44 -2.32 11.14 10.81
N PHE A 45 -1.26 10.49 11.30
CA PHE A 45 -0.96 9.08 10.97
C PHE A 45 -2.16 8.13 11.19
N ASN A 46 -2.98 8.41 12.21
CA ASN A 46 -4.18 7.62 12.50
C ASN A 46 -5.25 7.66 11.39
N ALA A 47 -5.21 8.66 10.51
CA ALA A 47 -6.09 8.78 9.34
C ALA A 47 -5.67 7.87 8.17
N VAL A 48 -4.43 7.35 8.17
CA VAL A 48 -3.96 6.42 7.13
C VAL A 48 -4.82 5.14 7.16
N PRO A 49 -5.49 4.73 6.08
CA PRO A 49 -6.40 3.59 6.10
C PRO A 49 -5.73 2.29 6.57
N LYS A 50 -6.44 1.49 7.37
CA LYS A 50 -6.05 0.11 7.71
C LYS A 50 -6.32 -0.84 6.53
N LEU A 51 -5.74 -0.52 5.38
CA LEU A 51 -5.95 -1.21 4.10
C LEU A 51 -4.74 -2.12 3.80
N PHE A 52 -4.96 -3.43 3.80
CA PHE A 52 -3.88 -4.42 3.65
C PHE A 52 -2.69 -4.10 4.57
N ASN A 53 -1.50 -3.89 4.02
CA ASN A 53 -0.29 -3.48 4.76
C ASN A 53 0.00 -1.97 4.68
N LEU A 54 -0.88 -1.13 4.11
CA LEU A 54 -0.61 0.28 3.83
C LEU A 54 -0.13 1.06 5.07
N ARG A 55 -0.93 1.07 6.14
CA ARG A 55 -0.61 1.80 7.38
C ARG A 55 0.73 1.36 7.96
N THR A 56 1.04 0.07 7.91
CA THR A 56 2.30 -0.48 8.40
C THR A 56 3.49 0.05 7.59
N VAL A 57 3.41 0.05 6.26
CA VAL A 57 4.52 0.55 5.43
C VAL A 57 4.69 2.06 5.58
N VAL A 58 3.59 2.82 5.71
CA VAL A 58 3.65 4.27 5.99
C VAL A 58 4.36 4.53 7.32
N ALA A 59 4.05 3.77 8.38
CA ALA A 59 4.74 3.89 9.67
C ALA A 59 6.25 3.64 9.54
N GLN A 60 6.65 2.59 8.82
CA GLN A 60 8.06 2.26 8.60
C GLN A 60 8.80 3.40 7.90
N VAL A 61 8.21 4.01 6.87
CA VAL A 61 8.85 5.11 6.13
C VAL A 61 8.99 6.35 7.02
N LEU A 62 7.97 6.69 7.82
CA LEU A 62 8.04 7.83 8.74
C LEU A 62 9.14 7.63 9.79
N SER A 63 9.21 6.46 10.44
CA SER A 63 10.27 6.18 11.41
C SER A 63 11.67 6.20 10.81
N GLU A 64 11.84 5.72 9.56
CA GLU A 64 13.12 5.81 8.85
C GLU A 64 13.50 7.25 8.50
N GLN A 65 12.53 8.13 8.24
CA GLN A 65 12.77 9.54 8.00
C GLN A 65 13.17 10.28 9.29
N GLU A 66 12.51 9.97 10.41
CA GLU A 66 12.86 10.51 11.74
C GLU A 66 14.30 10.14 12.12
N ALA A 67 14.71 8.87 11.92
CA ALA A 67 16.07 8.42 12.20
C ALA A 67 17.13 9.18 11.39
N ARG A 68 16.85 9.53 10.12
CA ARG A 68 17.78 10.28 9.25
C ARG A 68 17.91 11.77 9.60
N ILE A 69 16.93 12.34 10.28
CA ILE A 69 16.95 13.76 10.69
C ILE A 69 17.73 13.92 12.01
N GLY A 70 17.82 12.87 12.81
CA GLY A 70 18.56 12.84 14.07
C GLY A 70 20.07 12.57 13.93
N GLU A 71 20.56 12.29 12.71
CA GLU A 71 21.98 12.19 12.33
C GLU A 71 22.50 13.55 11.83
#